data_AF-A0A9E3MI32-F1
#
_entry.id   AF-A0A9E3MI32-F1
#
_cell.length_a   1.000
_cell.length_b   1.000
_cell.length_c   1.000
_cell.angle_alpha   90.00
_cell.angle_beta   90.00
_cell.angle_gamma   90.00
#
_symmetry.space_group_name_H-M   'P 1'
#
loop_
_entity.id
_entity.type
_entity.pdbx_description
1 polymer ?
#
loop_
_entity_poly.entity_id
_entity_poly.type
_entity_poly.pdbx_seq_one_letter_code
_entity_poly.pdbx_strand_id
1 'polypeptide(L)' 'TFWDRQRYDIAAFCLINTSPYFTAMASGNSKIYESADYIRLAEAAGLRLLTVRDGIGYCHSLLRFARA' A
#
# COMPACT_ATOMS: atom_id res chain seq x y z
N THR A 1 -2.55 -3.39 1.36
CA THR A 1 -2.90 -3.42 -0.08
C THR A 1 -2.11 -2.33 -0.75
N PHE A 2 -1.36 -2.65 -1.80
CA PHE A 2 -0.59 -1.65 -2.54
C PHE A 2 -0.86 -1.82 -4.03
N TRP A 3 -1.20 -0.73 -4.73
CA TRP A 3 -1.60 -0.84 -6.14
C TRP A 3 -0.43 -1.22 -7.07
N ASP A 4 0.82 -0.98 -6.65
CA ASP A 4 2.06 -1.30 -7.37
C ASP A 4 2.56 -2.73 -7.15
N ARG A 5 1.96 -3.48 -6.22
CA ARG A 5 2.35 -4.87 -5.90
C ARG A 5 1.33 -5.90 -6.39
N GLN A 6 0.81 -5.68 -7.60
CA GLN A 6 -0.22 -6.52 -8.19
C GLN A 6 0.33 -7.40 -9.31
N ARG A 7 -0.19 -8.63 -9.40
CA ARG A 7 0.19 -9.58 -10.46
C ARG A 7 -0.30 -9.15 -11.85
N TYR A 8 -1.41 -8.42 -11.90
CA TYR A 8 -2.08 -8.03 -13.14
C TYR A 8 -2.32 -6.52 -13.15
N ASP A 9 -2.09 -5.88 -14.31
CA ASP A 9 -2.24 -4.43 -14.48
C ASP A 9 -3.67 -3.94 -14.22
N ILE A 10 -4.67 -4.76 -14.57
CA ILE A 10 -6.08 -4.44 -14.30
C ILE A 10 -6.34 -4.35 -12.80
N ALA A 11 -5.71 -5.21 -11.98
CA ALA A 11 -5.85 -5.14 -10.53
C ALA A 11 -5.22 -3.86 -9.97
N ALA A 12 -4.05 -3.46 -10.49
CA ALA A 12 -3.41 -2.19 -10.14
C ALA A 12 -4.33 -1.00 -10.48
N PHE A 13 -4.89 -1.00 -11.70
CA PHE A 13 -5.84 0.02 -12.18
C PHE A 13 -7.08 0.12 -11.29
N CYS A 14 -7.76 -0.99 -11.00
CA CYS A 14 -8.95 -0.98 -10.15
C CYS A 14 -8.64 -0.46 -8.73
N LEU A 15 -7.50 -0.84 -8.17
CA LEU A 15 -7.09 -0.39 -6.84
C LEU A 15 -6.82 1.11 -6.80
N ILE A 16 -5.97 1.64 -7.69
CA ILE A 16 -5.63 3.06 -7.66
C ILE A 16 -6.87 3.93 -7.94
N ASN A 17 -7.77 3.48 -8.81
CA ASN A 17 -9.04 4.16 -9.12
C ASN A 17 -10.09 4.05 -8.01
N THR A 18 -9.81 3.34 -6.92
CA THR A 18 -10.60 3.45 -5.68
C THR A 18 -10.21 4.70 -4.87
N SER A 19 -9.03 5.30 -5.12
CA SER A 19 -8.55 6.47 -4.37
C SER A 19 -9.49 7.69 -4.41
N PRO A 20 -10.14 8.04 -5.53
CA PRO A 20 -11.10 9.14 -5.58
C PRO A 20 -12.26 9.01 -4.57
N TYR A 21 -12.66 7.79 -4.18
CA TYR A 21 -13.64 7.58 -3.10
C TYR A 21 -13.14 8.19 -1.78
N PHE A 22 -11.88 7.95 -1.42
CA PHE A 22 -11.30 8.48 -0.19
C PHE A 22 -11.17 10.00 -0.20
N THR A 23 -10.94 10.59 -1.37
CA THR A 23 -10.86 12.03 -1.56
C THR A 23 -12.23 12.70 -1.53
N ALA A 24 -13.22 12.17 -2.27
CA ALA A 24 -14.48 12.87 -2.51
C ALA A 24 -15.60 12.51 -1.53
N MET A 25 -15.60 11.29 -0.98
CA MET A 25 -16.72 10.77 -0.19
C MET A 25 -16.35 10.33 1.23
N ALA A 26 -15.10 9.94 1.49
CA ALA A 26 -14.67 9.52 2.83
C ALA A 26 -13.98 10.66 3.60
N SER A 27 -12.67 10.55 3.86
CA SER A 27 -11.95 11.41 4.79
C SER A 27 -11.30 12.65 4.16
N GLY A 28 -11.25 12.75 2.83
CA GLY A 28 -10.63 13.87 2.12
C GLY A 28 -9.09 13.86 2.12
N ASN A 29 -8.45 12.88 2.75
CA ASN A 29 -7.00 12.90 3.00
C ASN A 29 -6.29 11.53 2.86
N SER A 30 -6.90 10.58 2.14
CA SER A 30 -6.33 9.24 1.95
C SER A 30 -6.42 8.78 0.49
N LYS A 31 -5.74 7.67 0.19
CA LYS A 31 -5.71 6.98 -1.12
C LYS A 31 -5.26 5.53 -0.96
N ILE A 32 -5.31 4.74 -2.03
CA ILE A 32 -4.54 3.49 -2.09
C ILE A 32 -3.09 3.84 -2.41
N TYR A 33 -2.16 3.41 -1.56
CA TYR A 33 -0.76 3.82 -1.62
C TYR A 33 0.10 2.87 -2.46
N GLU A 34 1.19 3.41 -3.00
CA GLU A 34 2.31 2.61 -3.49
C GLU A 34 3.15 2.10 -2.31
N SER A 35 3.78 0.95 -2.49
CA SER A 35 4.54 0.30 -1.41
C SER A 35 5.77 1.10 -0.99
N ALA A 36 6.45 1.76 -1.94
CA ALA A 36 7.66 2.54 -1.68
C ALA A 36 7.40 3.72 -0.73
N ASP A 37 6.31 4.46 -0.93
CA ASP A 37 5.89 5.55 -0.03
C ASP A 37 5.68 5.05 1.39
N TYR A 38 5.02 3.90 1.55
CA TYR A 38 4.75 3.32 2.87
C TYR A 38 6.02 2.90 3.60
N ILE A 39 6.98 2.31 2.86
CA ILE A 39 8.29 1.90 3.41
C ILE A 39 9.07 3.15 3.84
N ARG A 40 9.17 4.16 2.98
CA ARG A 40 9.85 5.43 3.27
C ARG A 40 9.28 6.13 4.51
N LEU A 41 7.95 6.16 4.65
CA LEU A 41 7.29 6.76 5.81
C LEU A 41 7.52 5.93 7.09
N ALA A 42 7.53 4.61 7.00
CA ALA A 42 7.85 3.74 8.13
C ALA A 42 9.31 3.92 8.60
N GLU A 43 10.25 4.04 7.66
CA GLU A 43 11.66 4.35 7.96
C GLU A 43 11.82 5.70 8.65
N ALA A 44 11.14 6.73 8.16
CA ALA A 44 11.10 8.05 8.80
C ALA A 44 10.50 8.01 10.21
N ALA A 45 9.65 7.03 10.51
CA ALA A 45 9.08 6.79 11.83
C ALA A 45 9.95 5.89 12.73
N GLY A 46 11.17 5.53 12.32
CA GLY A 46 12.08 4.70 13.10
C GLY A 46 11.79 3.20 13.03
N LEU A 47 11.17 2.75 11.94
CA LEU A 47 10.90 1.33 11.68
C LEU A 47 11.75 0.83 10.51
N ARG A 48 12.35 -0.35 10.67
CA ARG A 48 13.11 -1.02 9.60
C ARG A 48 12.30 -2.14 8.99
N LEU A 49 12.19 -2.16 7.66
CA LEU A 49 11.55 -3.24 6.93
C LEU A 49 12.35 -4.54 7.09
N LEU A 50 11.65 -5.63 7.44
CA LEU A 50 12.24 -6.96 7.61
C LEU A 50 11.91 -7.87 6.44
N THR A 51 10.64 -7.92 6.04
CA THR A 51 10.15 -8.84 5.00
C THR A 51 8.95 -8.25 4.29
N VAL A 52 8.83 -8.58 3.00
CA VAL A 52 7.63 -8.34 2.19
C VAL A 52 7.10 -9.69 1.76
N ARG A 53 5.79 -9.93 1.93
CA ARG A 53 5.11 -11.11 1.38
C ARG A 53 3.91 -10.67 0.56
N ASP A 54 4.00 -10.90 -0.75
CA ASP A 54 2.91 -10.68 -1.69
C ASP A 54 2.04 -11.93 -1.86
N GLY A 55 0.92 -11.81 -2.57
CA GLY A 55 0.05 -12.94 -2.91
C GLY A 55 -0.75 -13.49 -1.73
N ILE A 56 -1.06 -12.65 -0.73
CA ILE A 56 -1.90 -13.04 0.40
C ILE A 56 -3.35 -12.69 0.07
N GLY A 57 -4.17 -13.70 -0.27
CA GLY A 57 -5.53 -13.44 -0.73
C GLY A 57 -5.58 -12.52 -1.95
N TYR A 58 -6.67 -11.76 -2.10
CA TYR A 58 -6.85 -10.86 -3.24
C TYR A 58 -6.15 -9.52 -3.03
N CYS A 59 -5.13 -9.26 -3.86
CA CYS A 59 -4.49 -7.96 -3.97
C CYS A 59 -3.79 -7.44 -2.70
N HIS A 60 -3.56 -8.29 -1.69
CA HIS A 60 -2.89 -7.88 -0.46
C HIS A 60 -1.41 -8.30 -0.41
N SER A 61 -0.62 -7.44 0.21
CA SER A 61 0.76 -7.66 0.61
C SER A 61 0.89 -7.41 2.11
N LEU A 62 1.79 -8.15 2.75
CA LEU A 62 2.18 -7.98 4.14
C LEU A 62 3.60 -7.43 4.22
N LEU A 63 3.74 -6.26 4.83
CA LEU A 63 5.04 -5.71 5.23
C LEU A 63 5.25 -6.00 6.72
N ARG A 64 6.40 -6.58 7.06
CA ARG A 64 6.81 -6.76 8.46
C ARG A 64 7.92 -5.77 8.78
N PHE A 65 7.73 -5.01 9.84
CA PHE A 65 8.71 -4.06 10.36
C PHE A 65 9.17 -4.44 11.76
N ALA A 66 10.33 -3.95 12.17
CA ALA A 66 10.75 -3.89 13.56
C ALA A 66 11.25 -2.49 13.90
N ARG A 67 11.30 -2.15 15.19
CA ARG A 67 11.94 -0.92 15.64
C ARG A 67 13.41 -0.92 15.20
N ALA A 68 13.84 0.19 14.60
CA ALA A 68 15.23 0.40 14.21
C ALA A 68 16.14 0.43 15.44
#